data_AF-A0A6I1KG62-F1
#
_entry.id   AF-A0A6I1KG62-F1
#
_cell.length_a   1.000
_cell.length_b   1.000
_cell.length_c   1.000
_cell.angle_alpha   90.00
_cell.angle_beta   90.00
_cell.angle_gamma   90.00
#
_symmetry.space_group_name_H-M   'P 1'
#
loop_
_entity.id
_entity.type
_entity.pdbx_description
1 polymer ?
#
loop_
_entity_poly.entity_id
_entity_poly.type
_entity_poly.pdbx_seq_one_letter_code
_entity_poly.pdbx_strand_id
1 'polypeptide(L)'
;MVVGFNHNIMYKGEIFHIQTEDSGVTNPHIITLLYRGGTIISSKKTGYADIIKIENLDKVVEELMKEQHKEMLRRLKAGEFDDRAFGSPPASPPQDANGRVSLPVSPPVPISSQKTSAEVPKPAQSLDEIILDCLTDGEDK
;
A
#
# COMPACT_ATOMS: atom_id res chain seq x y z
N MET A 1 17.78 9.15 0.78
CA MET A 1 16.66 8.20 0.91
C MET A 1 15.77 8.47 -0.27
N VAL A 2 15.42 7.42 -1.01
CA VAL A 2 14.65 7.53 -2.26
C VAL A 2 13.15 7.51 -1.95
N VAL A 3 12.35 8.21 -2.77
CA VAL A 3 10.89 8.24 -2.64
C VAL A 3 10.32 6.83 -2.84
N GLY A 4 9.40 6.42 -1.95
CA GLY A 4 8.76 5.12 -1.98
C GLY A 4 7.75 4.93 -3.12
N PHE A 5 7.48 3.67 -3.45
CA PHE A 5 6.45 3.29 -4.42
C PHE A 5 5.22 2.75 -3.70
N ASN A 6 4.04 3.16 -4.13
CA ASN A 6 2.77 2.74 -3.56
C ASN A 6 1.77 2.46 -4.69
N HIS A 7 1.23 1.25 -4.73
CA HIS A 7 0.22 0.85 -5.72
C HIS A 7 -0.89 0.01 -5.11
N ASN A 8 -2.14 0.36 -5.43
CA ASN A 8 -3.30 -0.50 -5.23
C ASN A 8 -3.56 -1.31 -6.49
N ILE A 9 -3.69 -2.63 -6.35
CA ILE A 9 -3.95 -3.55 -7.46
C ILE A 9 -5.14 -4.42 -7.13
N MET A 10 -6.08 -4.51 -8.06
CA MET A 10 -7.17 -5.48 -7.99
C MET A 10 -6.70 -6.85 -8.47
N TYR A 11 -6.91 -7.88 -7.65
CA TYR A 11 -6.60 -9.26 -7.97
C TYR A 11 -7.68 -10.18 -7.40
N LYS A 12 -8.30 -11.01 -8.24
CA LYS A 12 -9.41 -11.92 -7.89
C LYS A 12 -10.57 -11.25 -7.12
N GLY A 13 -10.89 -10.02 -7.47
CA GLY A 13 -12.00 -9.27 -6.86
C GLY A 13 -11.65 -8.57 -5.54
N GLU A 14 -10.40 -8.66 -5.07
CA GLU A 14 -9.93 -7.96 -3.88
C GLU A 14 -8.83 -6.95 -4.19
N ILE A 15 -8.73 -5.93 -3.35
CA ILE A 15 -7.70 -4.89 -3.46
C ILE A 15 -6.51 -5.28 -2.61
N PHE A 16 -5.36 -5.41 -3.27
CA PHE A 16 -4.06 -5.54 -2.63
C PHE A 16 -3.33 -4.21 -2.70
N HIS A 17 -2.52 -3.95 -1.68
CA HIS A 17 -1.68 -2.76 -1.61
C HIS A 17 -0.22 -3.18 -1.56
N ILE A 18 0.59 -2.67 -2.50
CA ILE A 18 2.02 -2.91 -2.54
C ILE A 18 2.73 -1.60 -2.20
N GLN A 19 3.56 -1.64 -1.16
CA GLN A 19 4.37 -0.51 -0.72
C GLN A 19 5.84 -0.91 -0.76
N THR A 20 6.70 -0.08 -1.35
CA THR A 20 8.16 -0.27 -1.36
C THR A 20 8.84 0.97 -0.81
N GLU A 21 9.71 0.82 0.18
CA GLU A 21 10.43 1.91 0.83
C GLU A 21 11.93 1.62 0.94
N ASP A 22 12.72 2.68 0.90
CA ASP A 22 14.16 2.69 1.18
C ASP A 22 14.40 3.09 2.64
N SER A 23 15.17 2.31 3.40
CA SER A 23 15.54 2.65 4.79
C SER A 23 16.73 3.61 4.90
N GLY A 24 17.30 4.04 3.77
CA GLY A 24 18.40 4.99 3.68
C GLY A 24 19.77 4.40 4.01
N VAL A 25 20.81 5.21 3.82
CA VAL A 25 22.22 4.76 3.91
C VAL A 25 22.65 4.28 5.30
N THR A 26 21.99 4.75 6.36
CA THR A 26 22.26 4.29 7.74
C THR A 26 21.82 2.85 7.96
N ASN A 27 20.77 2.42 7.24
CA ASN A 27 20.23 1.06 7.31
C ASN A 27 19.91 0.61 5.88
N PRO A 28 20.91 0.23 5.07
CA PRO A 28 20.83 0.13 3.60
C PRO A 28 19.95 -1.04 3.14
N HIS A 29 18.64 -0.88 3.25
CA HIS A 29 17.64 -1.89 2.97
C HIS A 29 16.46 -1.31 2.20
N ILE A 30 16.00 -2.06 1.20
CA ILE A 30 14.74 -1.83 0.51
C ILE A 30 13.73 -2.85 1.03
N ILE A 31 12.58 -2.36 1.48
CA ILE A 31 11.52 -3.17 2.06
C ILE A 31 10.29 -3.04 1.17
N THR A 32 9.76 -4.16 0.68
CA THR A 32 8.47 -4.22 -0.02
C THR A 32 7.48 -5.01 0.81
N LEU A 33 6.31 -4.43 1.05
CA LEU A 33 5.21 -5.04 1.79
C LEU A 33 4.00 -5.18 0.87
N LEU A 34 3.40 -6.36 0.90
CA LEU A 34 2.14 -6.67 0.23
C LEU A 34 1.05 -6.80 1.31
N TYR A 35 0.00 -6.01 1.19
CA TYR A 35 -1.13 -6.02 2.11
C TYR A 35 -2.42 -6.43 1.42
N ARG A 36 -3.34 -6.99 2.21
CA ARG A 36 -4.75 -7.21 1.90
C ARG A 36 -5.57 -6.77 3.11
N GLY A 37 -6.47 -5.80 2.95
CA GLY A 37 -7.35 -5.35 4.04
C GLY A 37 -6.63 -4.95 5.34
N GLY A 38 -5.43 -4.38 5.23
CA GLY A 38 -4.60 -4.00 6.38
C GLY A 38 -3.72 -5.13 6.98
N THR A 39 -3.84 -6.36 6.49
CA THR A 39 -2.98 -7.49 6.91
C THR A 39 -1.82 -7.66 5.94
N ILE A 40 -0.60 -7.83 6.46
CA ILE A 40 0.58 -8.16 5.64
C ILE A 40 0.45 -9.60 5.15
N ILE A 41 0.46 -9.78 3.83
CA ILE A 41 0.44 -11.07 3.13
C ILE A 41 1.84 -11.52 2.74
N SER A 42 2.74 -10.59 2.43
CA SER A 42 4.12 -10.93 2.13
C SER A 42 5.03 -9.73 2.37
N SER A 43 6.30 -10.00 2.63
CA SER A 43 7.34 -9.00 2.78
C SER A 43 8.60 -9.46 2.05
N LYS A 44 9.26 -8.54 1.35
CA LYS A 44 10.58 -8.75 0.77
C LYS A 44 11.54 -7.68 1.30
N LYS A 45 12.74 -8.10 1.70
CA LYS A 45 13.79 -7.21 2.19
C LYS A 45 15.07 -7.50 1.41
N THR A 46 15.67 -6.46 0.85
CA THR A 46 16.91 -6.55 0.08
C THR A 46 17.90 -5.54 0.62
N GLY A 47 19.10 -5.98 0.99
CA GLY A 47 20.18 -5.11 1.40
C GLY A 47 20.96 -4.56 0.20
N TYR A 48 21.49 -3.35 0.32
CA TYR A 48 22.32 -2.72 -0.72
C TYR A 48 23.64 -2.16 -0.14
N ALA A 49 24.10 -2.70 1.00
CA ALA A 49 25.28 -2.21 1.71
C ALA A 49 26.55 -2.19 0.85
N ASP A 50 26.67 -3.14 -0.08
CA ASP A 50 27.83 -3.30 -0.96
C ASP A 50 27.98 -2.18 -1.98
N ILE A 51 26.89 -1.46 -2.28
CA ILE A 51 26.86 -0.43 -3.33
C ILE A 51 26.78 1.00 -2.79
N ILE A 52 26.84 1.23 -1.48
CA ILE A 52 26.67 2.57 -0.88
C ILE A 52 27.69 3.59 -1.42
N LYS A 53 28.89 3.15 -1.82
CA LYS A 53 30.00 4.03 -2.25
C LYS A 53 29.96 4.42 -3.73
N ILE A 54 28.98 3.94 -4.49
CA ILE A 54 28.90 4.28 -5.92
C ILE A 54 28.41 5.71 -6.13
N GLU A 55 28.84 6.30 -7.23
CA GLU A 55 28.23 7.53 -7.73
C GLU A 55 26.79 7.23 -8.20
N ASN A 56 25.89 8.20 -8.04
CA ASN A 56 24.47 8.04 -8.38
C ASN A 56 23.72 6.96 -7.58
N LEU A 57 24.09 6.73 -6.31
CA LEU A 57 23.45 5.76 -5.43
C LEU A 57 21.90 5.86 -5.45
N ASP A 58 21.34 7.07 -5.36
CA ASP A 58 19.88 7.26 -5.35
C ASP A 58 19.21 6.69 -6.60
N LYS A 59 19.82 6.86 -7.79
CA LYS A 59 19.28 6.28 -9.04
C LYS A 59 19.31 4.76 -9.02
N VAL A 60 20.39 4.17 -8.52
CA VAL A 60 20.54 2.72 -8.46
C VAL A 60 19.57 2.11 -7.44
N VAL A 61 19.41 2.76 -6.28
CA VAL A 61 18.42 2.36 -5.27
C VAL A 61 17.01 2.48 -5.83
N GLU A 62 16.69 3.56 -6.56
CA GLU A 62 15.40 3.73 -7.22
C GLU A 62 15.09 2.59 -8.21
N GLU A 63 16.04 2.23 -9.06
CA GLU A 63 15.87 1.11 -10.01
C GLU A 63 15.69 -0.23 -9.30
N LEU A 64 16.47 -0.49 -8.24
CA LEU A 64 16.32 -1.69 -7.42
C LEU A 64 14.95 -1.74 -6.72
N MET A 65 14.45 -0.61 -6.23
CA MET A 65 13.12 -0.49 -5.67
C MET A 65 12.03 -0.79 -6.72
N LYS A 66 12.15 -0.24 -7.93
CA LYS A 66 11.22 -0.52 -9.05
C LYS A 66 11.22 -1.99 -9.42
N GLU A 67 12.38 -2.61 -9.52
CA GLU A 67 12.52 -4.03 -9.83
C GLU A 67 11.84 -4.89 -8.76
N GLN A 68 12.17 -4.66 -7.49
CA GLN A 68 11.56 -5.38 -6.36
C GLN A 68 10.04 -5.21 -6.30
N HIS A 69 9.54 -4.00 -6.58
CA HIS A 69 8.12 -3.70 -6.63
C HIS A 69 7.41 -4.47 -7.76
N LYS A 70 7.99 -4.45 -8.97
CA LYS A 70 7.47 -5.19 -10.14
C LYS A 70 7.49 -6.70 -9.93
N GLU A 71 8.52 -7.21 -9.27
CA GLU A 71 8.60 -8.63 -8.92
C GLU A 71 7.47 -9.03 -7.96
N MET A 72 7.22 -8.24 -6.91
CA MET A 72 6.11 -8.50 -5.98
C MET A 72 4.76 -8.51 -6.71
N LEU A 73 4.56 -7.60 -7.67
CA LEU A 73 3.36 -7.58 -8.52
C LEU A 73 3.24 -8.85 -9.38
N ARG A 74 4.35 -9.33 -9.98
CA ARG A 74 4.35 -10.57 -10.77
C ARG A 74 4.02 -11.79 -9.90
N ARG A 75 4.60 -11.88 -8.70
CA ARG A 75 4.34 -12.97 -7.75
C ARG A 75 2.89 -12.98 -7.28
N LEU A 76 2.31 -11.80 -7.01
CA LEU A 76 0.89 -11.66 -6.73
C LEU A 76 0.03 -12.17 -7.89
N LYS A 77 0.29 -11.70 -9.10
CA LYS A 77 -0.48 -12.11 -10.30
C LYS A 77 -0.31 -13.59 -10.63
N ALA A 78 0.84 -14.18 -10.31
CA ALA A 78 1.10 -15.61 -10.46
C ALA A 78 0.33 -16.48 -9.44
N GLY A 79 -0.35 -15.88 -8.46
CA GLY A 79 -1.12 -16.61 -7.45
C GLY A 79 -0.25 -17.20 -6.34
N GLU A 80 1.02 -16.81 -6.21
CA GLU A 80 1.94 -17.36 -5.21
C GLU A 80 1.42 -17.15 -3.76
N PHE A 81 0.64 -16.09 -3.55
CA PHE A 81 0.10 -15.74 -2.25
C PHE A 81 -1.36 -16.16 -2.05
N ASP A 82 -1.95 -16.92 -2.98
CA ASP A 82 -3.37 -17.28 -2.96
C ASP A 82 -3.78 -18.01 -1.68
N ASP A 83 -2.96 -18.94 -1.21
CA ASP A 83 -3.26 -19.72 0.00
C ASP A 83 -3.30 -18.83 1.25
N ARG A 84 -2.36 -17.89 1.38
CA ARG A 84 -2.36 -16.94 2.50
C ARG A 84 -3.41 -15.84 2.34
N ALA A 85 -3.73 -15.48 1.10
CA ALA A 85 -4.66 -14.41 0.80
C ALA A 85 -6.12 -14.87 0.77
N PHE A 86 -6.43 -16.11 0.44
CA PHE A 86 -7.81 -16.61 0.31
C PHE A 86 -8.02 -17.98 0.96
N GLY A 87 -6.96 -18.61 1.48
CA GLY A 87 -7.06 -19.85 2.22
C GLY A 87 -7.96 -19.70 3.44
N SER A 88 -8.51 -20.85 3.82
CA SER A 88 -9.66 -20.97 4.72
C SER A 88 -9.52 -20.06 5.95
N PRO A 89 -10.61 -19.39 6.39
CA PRO A 89 -10.57 -18.56 7.59
C PRO A 89 -9.95 -19.35 8.74
N PRO A 90 -9.15 -18.72 9.63
CA PRO A 90 -8.78 -19.36 10.88
C PRO A 90 -10.08 -19.84 11.51
N ALA A 91 -10.14 -21.14 11.79
CA ALA A 91 -11.28 -21.75 12.46
C ALA A 91 -11.62 -20.86 13.66
N SER A 92 -12.80 -20.26 13.63
CA SER A 92 -13.36 -19.52 14.75
C SER A 92 -13.09 -20.35 16.01
N PRO A 93 -12.51 -19.79 17.09
CA PRO A 93 -12.43 -20.54 18.34
C PRO A 93 -13.85 -21.01 18.71
N PRO A 94 -14.02 -22.22 19.28
CA PRO A 94 -15.32 -22.74 19.62
C PRO A 94 -16.04 -21.72 20.49
N GLN A 95 -17.19 -21.23 20.02
CA GLN A 95 -18.14 -20.55 20.88
C GLN A 95 -18.77 -21.63 21.76
N ASP A 96 -18.07 -21.98 22.84
CA ASP A 96 -18.71 -22.67 23.95
C ASP A 96 -19.51 -21.64 24.76
N ALA A 97 -20.80 -21.95 24.84
CA ALA A 97 -21.82 -21.19 25.51
C ALA A 97 -21.62 -21.18 27.03
N ASN A 98 -22.27 -20.19 27.64
CA ASN A 98 -22.80 -20.21 29.01
C ASN A 98 -21.92 -19.61 30.13
N GLY A 99 -22.07 -18.29 30.31
CA GLY A 99 -21.58 -17.55 31.49
C GLY A 99 -22.27 -16.19 31.64
N ARG A 100 -23.59 -16.21 31.86
CA ARG A 100 -24.41 -15.04 32.18
C ARG A 100 -23.95 -14.38 33.49
N VAL A 101 -23.51 -13.11 33.44
CA VAL A 101 -23.82 -12.08 34.47
C VAL A 101 -23.93 -10.71 33.80
N SER A 102 -25.12 -10.11 33.89
CA SER A 102 -25.42 -8.71 33.54
C SER A 102 -24.90 -7.75 34.60
N LEU A 103 -24.38 -6.58 34.20
CA LEU A 103 -24.38 -5.35 35.01
C LEU A 103 -24.55 -4.10 34.10
N PRO A 104 -25.06 -2.98 34.65
CA PRO A 104 -26.11 -2.18 34.00
C PRO A 104 -25.64 -0.98 33.17
N VAL A 105 -26.55 -0.60 32.26
CA VAL A 105 -26.58 0.63 31.46
C VAL A 105 -26.55 1.88 32.34
N SER A 106 -25.76 2.89 31.91
CA SER A 106 -25.93 4.29 32.32
C SER A 106 -26.00 5.18 31.07
N PRO A 107 -26.80 6.26 31.10
CA PRO A 107 -27.46 6.85 29.93
C PRO A 107 -26.55 7.73 29.02
N PRO A 108 -27.01 8.01 27.78
CA PRO A 108 -26.30 8.85 26.84
C PRO A 108 -26.47 10.34 27.16
N VAL A 109 -25.38 11.10 27.08
CA VAL A 109 -25.43 12.58 27.07
C VAL A 109 -25.75 13.03 25.64
N PRO A 110 -26.82 13.81 25.41
CA PRO A 110 -27.12 14.35 24.10
C PRO A 110 -26.38 15.69 23.91
N ILE A 111 -25.55 15.81 22.88
CA ILE A 111 -25.22 17.12 22.30
C ILE A 111 -25.72 17.11 20.87
N SER A 112 -26.85 17.79 20.71
CA SER A 112 -27.53 18.05 19.46
C SER A 112 -27.03 19.38 18.88
N SER A 113 -26.75 19.33 17.58
CA SER A 113 -26.98 20.38 16.58
C SER A 113 -26.13 21.65 16.59
N GLN A 114 -25.40 21.85 15.49
CA GLN A 114 -25.63 22.92 14.49
C GLN A 114 -24.80 22.59 13.23
N LYS A 115 -25.35 22.30 12.04
CA LYS A 115 -26.13 23.11 11.07
C LYS A 115 -25.24 23.70 9.96
N THR A 116 -25.27 23.01 8.82
CA THR A 116 -25.36 23.49 7.41
C THR A 116 -24.49 24.66 6.92
N SER A 117 -23.68 24.41 5.88
CA SER A 117 -23.60 25.17 4.60
C SER A 117 -22.48 24.56 3.74
N ALA A 118 -22.78 23.75 2.72
CA ALA A 118 -22.77 24.15 1.31
C ALA A 118 -21.46 24.82 0.85
N GLU A 119 -20.64 24.10 0.06
CA GLU A 119 -20.09 24.64 -1.19
C GLU A 119 -19.54 23.53 -2.09
N VAL A 120 -20.04 23.44 -3.32
CA VAL A 120 -19.37 22.81 -4.46
C VAL A 120 -18.73 23.96 -5.24
N PRO A 121 -17.44 23.88 -5.59
CA PRO A 121 -17.11 24.11 -6.99
C PRO A 121 -15.95 23.24 -7.54
N LYS A 122 -16.25 22.53 -8.64
CA LYS A 122 -15.52 22.46 -9.93
C LYS A 122 -14.08 21.89 -9.99
N PRO A 123 -13.68 21.32 -11.15
CA PRO A 123 -12.77 20.18 -11.22
C PRO A 123 -11.30 20.62 -11.29
N ALA A 124 -10.46 19.98 -10.47
CA ALA A 124 -9.02 20.02 -10.66
C ALA A 124 -8.65 19.00 -11.76
N GLN A 125 -8.39 19.55 -12.94
CA GLN A 125 -7.50 19.07 -14.02
C GLN A 125 -7.55 17.56 -14.32
N SER A 126 -8.24 17.20 -15.41
CA SER A 126 -8.25 15.83 -15.90
C SER A 126 -6.87 15.41 -16.39
N LEU A 127 -6.63 14.10 -16.27
CA LEU A 127 -5.44 13.34 -16.69
C LEU A 127 -4.92 13.71 -18.09
N ASP A 128 -5.77 14.30 -18.93
CA ASP A 128 -5.50 14.65 -20.33
C ASP A 128 -4.48 15.80 -20.49
N GLU A 129 -4.36 16.73 -19.53
CA GLU A 129 -3.29 17.77 -19.62
C GLU A 129 -1.90 17.20 -19.33
N ILE A 130 -1.80 16.24 -18.40
CA ILE A 130 -0.51 15.64 -18.01
C ILE A 130 -0.01 14.68 -19.11
N ILE A 131 -0.93 14.06 -19.86
CA ILE A 131 -0.60 13.18 -20.97
C ILE A 131 -0.14 13.98 -22.20
N LEU A 132 -0.66 15.21 -22.40
CA LEU A 132 -0.29 16.03 -23.55
C LEU A 132 1.10 16.66 -23.41
N ASP A 133 1.56 16.98 -22.20
CA ASP A 133 2.92 17.47 -21.93
C ASP A 133 3.98 16.41 -22.31
N CYS A 134 3.73 15.13 -21.97
CA CYS A 134 4.65 14.02 -22.28
C CYS A 134 4.72 13.63 -23.77
N LEU A 135 3.73 13.99 -24.59
CA LEU A 135 3.76 13.70 -26.03
C LEU A 135 4.37 14.83 -26.87
N THR A 136 4.58 16.02 -26.30
CA THR A 136 5.01 17.20 -27.07
C THR A 136 6.52 17.49 -26.94
N ASP A 137 7.24 16.85 -26.00
CA ASP A 137 8.69 17.02 -25.80
C ASP A 137 9.55 16.09 -26.69
N GLY A 138 9.01 15.69 -27.84
CA GLY A 138 9.57 14.67 -28.72
C GLY A 138 9.98 15.14 -30.12
N GLU A 139 9.90 16.44 -30.44
CA GLU A 139 10.44 16.97 -31.69
C GLU A 139 11.21 18.28 -31.44
N ASP A 140 12.51 18.22 -31.74
CA ASP A 140 13.38 19.26 -32.32
C ASP A 140 14.80 19.28 -31.73
N LYS A 141 15.70 18.67 -32.54
CA LYS A 141 17.05 19.14 -32.94
C LYS A 141 18.21 18.19 -32.68
#